data_AF-A0A7W9AMC5-F1
#
_entry.id   AF-A0A7W9AMC5-F1
#
_cell.length_a   1.000
_cell.length_b   1.000
_cell.length_c   1.000
_cell.angle_alpha   90.00
_cell.angle_beta   90.00
_cell.angle_gamma   90.00
#
_symmetry.space_group_name_H-M   'P 1'
#
loop_
_entity.id
_entity.type
_entity.pdbx_description
1 polymer ?
#
loop_
_entity_poly.entity_id
_entity_poly.type
_entity_poly.pdbx_seq_one_letter_code
_entity_poly.pdbx_strand_id
1 'polypeptide(L)'
;MYHGSTDEIGTLIERILGGDGTSKGFKDMRDRTAYVFVTGTHPSHLRQTWTQILSRVSRMSASATALDGRPASLQVDQRVVAKLDLANHPMVTKVREYVARGYRITISLGPNERKPYTKIYLSRGTGDATNLVTVQIDGSVLDHWRRK
;
A
#
# COMPACT_ATOMS: atom_id res chain seq x y z
N MET A 1 27.37 -2.36 3.64
CA MET A 1 26.53 -2.10 2.45
C MET A 1 26.18 -3.45 1.84
N TYR A 2 24.96 -3.95 2.02
CA TYR A 2 24.54 -5.24 1.43
C TYR A 2 24.26 -5.00 -0.07
N HIS A 3 25.18 -5.43 -0.94
CA HIS A 3 24.96 -5.52 -2.39
C HIS A 3 24.32 -6.88 -2.68
N GLY A 4 23.08 -7.07 -2.24
CA GLY A 4 22.33 -8.24 -2.69
C GLY A 4 22.19 -8.13 -4.20
N SER A 5 22.67 -9.13 -4.93
CA SER A 5 22.61 -9.12 -6.40
C SER A 5 21.14 -9.07 -6.85
N THR A 6 20.91 -8.51 -8.04
CA THR A 6 19.59 -8.48 -8.69
C THR A 6 18.88 -9.84 -8.67
N ASP A 7 19.64 -10.93 -8.72
CA ASP A 7 19.15 -12.31 -8.76
C ASP A 7 18.73 -12.84 -7.39
N GLU A 8 19.36 -12.38 -6.31
CA GLU A 8 18.99 -12.75 -4.94
C GLU A 8 17.60 -12.21 -4.56
N ILE A 9 17.28 -10.98 -4.96
CA ILE A 9 15.95 -10.39 -4.72
C ILE A 9 14.88 -11.12 -5.54
N GLY A 10 15.19 -11.52 -6.78
CA GLY A 10 14.29 -12.32 -7.60
C GLY A 10 13.97 -13.67 -6.94
N THR A 11 15.01 -14.40 -6.54
CA THR A 11 14.90 -15.69 -5.84
C THR A 11 14.10 -15.55 -4.53
N LEU A 12 14.34 -14.47 -3.77
CA LEU A 12 13.60 -14.19 -2.54
C LEU A 12 12.11 -13.97 -2.81
N ILE A 13 11.75 -13.20 -3.84
CA ILE A 13 10.36 -12.97 -4.24
C ILE A 13 9.69 -14.28 -4.62
N GLU A 14 10.35 -15.10 -5.45
CA GLU A 14 9.83 -16.41 -5.85
C GLU A 14 9.60 -17.32 -4.64
N ARG A 15 10.55 -17.36 -3.70
CA ARG A 15 10.40 -18.11 -2.46
C ARG A 15 9.23 -17.62 -1.61
N ILE A 16 9.05 -16.30 -1.50
CA ILE A 16 7.92 -15.73 -0.73
C ILE A 16 6.60 -16.09 -1.42
N LEU A 17 6.51 -15.90 -2.73
CA LEU A 17 5.28 -16.12 -3.52
C LEU A 17 4.97 -17.60 -3.79
N GLY A 18 5.94 -18.50 -3.64
CA GLY A 18 5.79 -19.94 -3.80
C GLY A 18 5.42 -20.68 -2.50
N GLY A 19 5.38 -19.97 -1.37
CA GLY A 19 4.99 -20.55 -0.08
C GLY A 19 3.47 -20.77 0.05
N ASP A 20 3.06 -21.32 1.20
CA ASP A 20 1.67 -21.66 1.55
C ASP A 20 0.77 -20.46 1.89
N GLY A 21 1.25 -19.23 1.71
CA GLY A 21 0.52 -18.00 2.06
C GLY A 21 0.44 -17.69 3.57
N THR A 22 0.92 -18.58 4.44
CA THR A 22 0.85 -18.37 5.91
C THR A 22 2.15 -17.82 6.50
N SER A 23 3.26 -17.98 5.76
CA SER A 23 4.58 -17.53 6.19
C SER A 23 4.61 -16.03 6.50
N LYS A 24 5.46 -15.64 7.47
CA LYS A 24 5.67 -14.24 7.83
C LYS A 24 6.09 -13.39 6.61
N GLY A 25 7.00 -13.90 5.78
CA GLY A 25 7.46 -13.19 4.58
C GLY A 25 6.35 -12.93 3.58
N PHE A 26 5.43 -13.89 3.41
CA PHE A 26 4.25 -13.71 2.56
C PHE A 26 3.32 -12.64 3.11
N LYS A 27 2.98 -12.70 4.41
CA LYS A 27 2.14 -11.68 5.06
C LYS A 27 2.76 -10.29 4.96
N ASP A 28 4.04 -10.18 5.30
CA ASP A 28 4.80 -8.92 5.20
C ASP A 28 4.79 -8.34 3.77
N MET A 29 4.93 -9.20 2.75
CA MET A 29 4.87 -8.80 1.35
C MET A 29 3.45 -8.37 0.97
N ARG A 30 2.45 -9.17 1.32
CA ARG A 30 1.03 -8.89 1.09
C ARG A 30 0.64 -7.51 1.61
N ASP A 31 0.98 -7.21 2.86
CA ASP A 31 0.65 -5.96 3.53
C ASP A 31 1.29 -4.74 2.85
N ARG A 32 2.57 -4.84 2.51
CA ARG A 32 3.32 -3.74 1.87
C ARG A 32 2.87 -3.53 0.43
N THR A 33 2.64 -4.61 -0.31
CA THR A 33 2.14 -4.52 -1.68
C THR A 33 0.69 -4.03 -1.70
N ALA A 34 -0.13 -4.36 -0.70
CA ALA A 34 -1.47 -3.79 -0.54
C ALA A 34 -1.43 -2.26 -0.45
N TYR A 35 -0.50 -1.67 0.30
CA TYR A 35 -0.34 -0.21 0.33
C TYR A 35 -0.03 0.39 -1.05
N VAL A 36 0.89 -0.22 -1.80
CA VAL A 36 1.24 0.24 -3.16
C VAL A 36 0.05 0.06 -4.11
N PHE A 37 -0.68 -1.04 -3.99
CA PHE A 37 -1.89 -1.30 -4.77
C PHE A 37 -2.98 -0.25 -4.49
N VAL A 38 -3.13 0.17 -3.23
CA VAL A 38 -4.11 1.18 -2.83
C VAL A 38 -3.72 2.57 -3.33
N THR A 39 -2.48 2.98 -3.06
CA THR A 39 -2.05 4.38 -3.21
C THR A 39 -1.31 4.66 -4.51
N GLY A 40 -0.81 3.63 -5.18
CA GLY A 40 0.12 3.72 -6.30
C GLY A 40 1.43 4.44 -5.95
N THR A 41 1.86 4.39 -4.68
CA THR A 41 3.12 4.98 -4.20
C THR A 41 3.84 4.07 -3.21
N HIS A 42 5.16 4.23 -3.05
CA HIS A 42 5.90 3.52 -2.02
C HIS A 42 5.64 4.08 -0.61
N PRO A 43 5.53 3.21 0.41
CA PRO A 43 5.63 3.62 1.81
C PRO A 43 6.99 4.26 2.11
N SER A 44 7.02 5.16 3.09
CA SER A 44 8.27 5.79 3.56
C SER A 44 9.01 4.88 4.57
N HIS A 45 10.32 5.08 4.72
CA HIS A 45 11.16 4.41 5.73
C HIS A 45 11.15 2.87 5.67
N LEU A 46 10.99 2.31 4.48
CA LEU A 46 11.20 0.88 4.28
C LEU A 46 12.69 0.54 4.37
N ARG A 47 12.99 -0.66 4.90
CA ARG A 47 14.32 -1.25 4.74
C ARG A 47 14.62 -1.42 3.25
N GLN A 48 15.89 -1.25 2.86
CA GLN A 48 16.32 -1.30 1.46
C GLN A 48 15.81 -2.54 0.72
N THR A 49 15.86 -3.72 1.35
CA THR A 49 15.36 -4.98 0.79
C THR A 49 13.89 -4.89 0.38
N TRP A 50 13.04 -4.29 1.22
CA TRP A 50 11.62 -4.13 0.92
C TRP A 50 11.38 -3.11 -0.18
N THR A 51 12.15 -2.03 -0.22
CA THR A 51 12.10 -1.09 -1.35
C THR A 51 12.42 -1.79 -2.66
N GLN A 52 13.47 -2.63 -2.70
CA GLN A 52 13.84 -3.40 -3.89
C GLN A 52 12.76 -4.42 -4.28
N ILE A 53 12.17 -5.12 -3.32
CA ILE A 53 11.05 -6.05 -3.56
C ILE A 53 9.87 -5.29 -4.19
N LEU A 54 9.44 -4.18 -3.59
CA LEU A 54 8.32 -3.38 -4.10
C LEU A 54 8.61 -2.82 -5.50
N SER A 55 9.83 -2.36 -5.76
CA SER A 55 10.26 -1.93 -7.10
C SER A 55 10.24 -3.05 -8.15
N ARG A 56 10.32 -4.32 -7.73
CA ARG A 56 10.26 -5.48 -8.65
C ARG A 56 8.86 -5.97 -8.92
N VAL A 57 7.96 -5.83 -7.94
CA VAL A 57 6.55 -6.24 -8.09
C VAL A 57 5.63 -5.10 -8.54
N SER A 58 6.19 -3.91 -8.74
CA SER A 58 5.49 -2.77 -9.31
C SER A 58 6.32 -2.15 -10.43
N ARG A 59 5.65 -1.37 -11.28
CA ARG A 59 6.28 -0.65 -12.38
C ARG A 59 5.76 0.77 -12.42
N MET A 60 6.58 1.69 -12.91
CA MET A 60 6.09 3.02 -13.27
C MET A 60 5.11 2.91 -14.44
N SER A 61 4.00 3.63 -14.36
CA SER A 61 3.03 3.70 -15.46
C SER A 61 2.36 5.06 -15.50
N ALA A 62 2.28 5.66 -16.69
CA ALA A 62 1.57 6.92 -16.91
C ALA A 62 0.04 6.78 -16.72
N SER A 63 -0.48 5.55 -16.77
CA SER A 63 -1.89 5.23 -16.53
C SER A 63 -2.14 4.69 -15.13
N ALA A 64 -1.15 4.73 -14.23
CA ALA A 64 -1.33 4.28 -12.86
C ALA A 64 -2.33 5.18 -12.14
N THR A 65 -3.26 4.55 -11.43
CA THR A 65 -4.27 5.23 -10.62
C THR A 65 -4.30 4.61 -9.24
N ALA A 66 -4.45 5.45 -8.22
CA ALA A 66 -4.81 5.01 -6.89
C ALA A 66 -6.27 4.52 -6.89
N LEU A 67 -6.68 3.77 -5.86
CA LEU A 67 -8.04 3.21 -5.82
C LEU A 67 -9.16 4.26 -5.80
N ASP A 68 -8.85 5.51 -5.42
CA ASP A 68 -9.80 6.63 -5.47
C ASP A 68 -9.87 7.33 -6.84
N GLY A 69 -9.16 6.80 -7.84
CA GLY A 69 -9.12 7.31 -9.22
C GLY A 69 -8.09 8.42 -9.46
N ARG A 70 -7.33 8.84 -8.44
CA ARG A 70 -6.30 9.87 -8.62
C ARG A 70 -5.10 9.33 -9.40
N PRO A 71 -4.41 10.19 -10.19
CA PRO A 71 -3.15 9.82 -10.81
C PRO A 71 -2.15 9.34 -9.77
N ALA A 72 -1.48 8.24 -10.06
CA ALA A 72 -0.41 7.68 -9.24
C ALA A 72 0.81 7.37 -10.10
N SER A 73 1.91 6.97 -9.47
CA SER A 73 3.17 6.69 -10.19
C SER A 73 3.41 5.20 -10.42
N LEU A 74 2.88 4.34 -9.55
CA LEU A 74 3.17 2.91 -9.56
C LEU A 74 1.93 2.06 -9.79
N GLN A 75 2.11 1.03 -10.60
CA GLN A 75 1.14 -0.04 -10.81
C GLN A 75 1.75 -1.37 -10.37
N VAL A 76 1.06 -2.11 -9.50
CA VAL A 76 1.45 -3.46 -9.10
C VAL A 76 1.18 -4.45 -10.25
N ASP A 77 2.08 -5.41 -10.47
CA ASP A 77 1.89 -6.47 -11.46
C ASP A 77 0.64 -7.30 -11.13
N GLN A 78 -0.24 -7.51 -12.12
CA GLN A 78 -1.50 -8.26 -11.95
C GLN A 78 -1.29 -9.70 -11.48
N ARG A 79 -0.20 -10.35 -11.86
CA ARG A 79 0.15 -11.69 -11.37
C ARG A 79 0.42 -11.68 -9.86
N VAL A 80 1.05 -10.62 -9.37
CA VAL A 80 1.33 -10.43 -7.94
C VAL A 80 0.05 -10.05 -7.19
N VAL A 81 -0.80 -9.20 -7.78
CA VAL A 81 -2.14 -8.88 -7.24
C VAL A 81 -2.95 -10.16 -7.00
N ALA A 82 -2.97 -11.06 -7.98
CA ALA A 82 -3.67 -12.35 -7.88
C ALA A 82 -3.02 -13.27 -6.84
N LYS A 83 -1.70 -13.47 -6.89
CA LYS A 83 -0.98 -14.36 -5.97
C LYS A 83 -1.08 -13.93 -4.51
N LEU A 84 -1.05 -12.62 -4.24
CA LEU A 84 -1.15 -12.07 -2.88
C LEU A 84 -2.60 -11.85 -2.45
N ASP A 85 -3.58 -12.16 -3.31
CA ASP A 85 -4.99 -11.94 -3.07
C ASP A 85 -5.27 -10.52 -2.52
N LEU A 86 -4.73 -9.51 -3.22
CA LEU A 86 -4.81 -8.12 -2.76
C LEU A 86 -6.23 -7.56 -2.85
N ALA A 87 -7.06 -8.09 -3.75
CA ALA A 87 -8.45 -7.68 -3.89
C ALA A 87 -9.27 -7.94 -2.60
N ASN A 88 -8.93 -9.00 -1.85
CA ASN A 88 -9.57 -9.38 -0.60
C ASN A 88 -8.73 -9.01 0.64
N HIS A 89 -7.68 -8.20 0.49
CA HIS A 89 -6.91 -7.72 1.63
C HIS A 89 -7.79 -6.78 2.49
N PRO A 90 -7.86 -6.95 3.83
CA PRO A 90 -8.78 -6.19 4.68
C PRO A 90 -8.71 -4.67 4.50
N MET A 91 -7.50 -4.11 4.50
CA MET A 91 -7.26 -2.69 4.21
C MET A 91 -7.78 -2.27 2.81
N VAL A 92 -7.59 -3.10 1.77
CA VAL A 92 -8.02 -2.80 0.39
C VAL A 92 -9.53 -2.77 0.30
N THR A 93 -10.20 -3.80 0.84
CA THR A 93 -11.66 -3.89 0.88
C THR A 93 -12.24 -2.68 1.60
N LYS A 94 -11.71 -2.34 2.78
CA LYS A 94 -12.20 -1.19 3.55
C LYS A 94 -11.98 0.13 2.83
N VAL A 95 -10.82 0.33 2.19
CA VAL A 95 -10.58 1.55 1.39
C VAL A 95 -11.57 1.66 0.24
N ARG A 96 -11.87 0.56 -0.48
CA ARG A 96 -12.87 0.57 -1.56
C ARG A 96 -14.25 0.99 -1.06
N GLU A 97 -14.68 0.50 0.11
CA GLU A 97 -15.94 0.92 0.74
C GLU A 97 -15.98 2.44 0.97
N TYR A 98 -14.90 3.03 1.50
CA TYR A 98 -14.83 4.48 1.74
C TYR A 98 -14.75 5.29 0.45
N VAL A 99 -14.00 4.82 -0.56
CA VAL A 99 -13.96 5.46 -1.88
C VAL A 99 -15.35 5.49 -2.52
N ALA A 100 -16.12 4.39 -2.43
CA ALA A 100 -17.50 4.34 -2.90
C ALA A 100 -18.42 5.33 -2.15
N ARG A 101 -18.10 5.68 -0.90
CA ARG A 101 -18.78 6.71 -0.10
C ARG A 101 -18.29 8.15 -0.37
N GLY A 102 -17.43 8.33 -1.37
CA GLY A 102 -16.91 9.64 -1.80
C GLY A 102 -15.66 10.11 -1.07
N TYR A 103 -14.97 9.24 -0.31
CA TYR A 103 -13.68 9.58 0.29
C TYR A 103 -12.56 9.53 -0.76
N ARG A 104 -11.52 10.32 -0.53
CA ARG A 104 -10.31 10.39 -1.35
C ARG A 104 -9.08 10.08 -0.50
N ILE A 105 -8.08 9.44 -1.09
CA ILE A 105 -6.82 9.07 -0.43
C ILE A 105 -5.99 10.33 -0.18
N THR A 106 -5.57 10.52 1.06
CA THR A 106 -4.71 11.61 1.50
C THR A 106 -3.25 11.15 1.49
N ILE A 107 -2.49 11.58 0.48
CA ILE A 107 -1.11 11.14 0.26
C ILE A 107 -0.13 11.74 1.29
N SER A 108 -0.46 12.91 1.85
CA SER A 108 0.36 13.60 2.86
C SER A 108 -0.52 14.24 3.93
N LEU A 109 -0.16 14.03 5.20
CA LEU A 109 -0.78 14.69 6.34
C LEU A 109 -0.10 16.02 6.71
N GLY A 110 1.03 16.32 6.07
CA GLY A 110 1.88 17.47 6.38
C GLY A 110 3.30 17.29 5.86
N PRO A 111 4.12 18.35 5.90
CA PRO A 111 5.54 18.23 5.62
C PRO A 111 6.21 17.26 6.61
N ASN A 112 7.12 16.41 6.11
CA ASN A 112 7.84 15.39 6.89
C ASN A 112 6.99 14.27 7.51
N GLU A 113 5.68 14.22 7.25
CA GLU A 113 4.83 13.14 7.75
C GLU A 113 5.16 11.81 7.06
N ARG A 114 5.28 10.78 7.89
CA ARG A 114 5.61 9.44 7.42
C ARG A 114 4.38 8.81 6.73
N LYS A 115 4.66 7.97 5.74
CA LYS A 115 3.72 7.13 5.01
C LYS A 115 3.90 5.67 5.43
N PRO A 116 3.37 5.26 6.60
CA PRO A 116 3.47 3.87 7.03
C PRO A 116 2.60 2.98 6.14
N TYR A 117 3.11 1.81 5.76
CA TYR A 117 2.33 0.85 4.95
C TYR A 117 1.14 0.26 5.71
N THR A 118 1.10 0.43 7.03
CA THR A 118 0.06 -0.11 7.91
C THR A 118 -1.20 0.75 8.00
N LYS A 119 -1.21 1.92 7.33
CA LYS A 119 -2.32 2.88 7.42
C LYS A 119 -2.58 3.54 6.07
N ILE A 120 -3.85 3.77 5.76
CA ILE A 120 -4.31 4.59 4.65
C ILE A 120 -5.16 5.71 5.21
N TYR A 121 -4.77 6.93 4.88
CA TYR A 121 -5.51 8.14 5.26
C TYR A 121 -6.48 8.51 4.16
N LEU A 122 -7.72 8.80 4.54
CA LEU A 122 -8.80 9.15 3.64
C LEU A 122 -9.51 10.38 4.19
N SER A 123 -9.92 11.29 3.31
CA SER A 123 -10.74 12.44 3.66
C SER A 123 -11.91 12.61 2.70
N ARG A 124 -13.02 13.16 3.20
CA ARG A 124 -14.18 13.51 2.37
C ARG A 124 -14.46 15.01 2.50
N GLY A 125 -14.55 15.69 1.35
CA GLY A 125 -14.64 17.15 1.30
C GLY A 125 -13.26 17.84 1.32
N THR A 126 -13.23 19.11 0.90
CA THR A 126 -12.01 19.92 0.80
C THR A 126 -11.70 20.55 2.15
N GLY A 127 -10.51 20.28 2.71
CA GLY A 127 -9.95 21.06 3.81
C GLY A 127 -10.50 20.79 5.22
N ASP A 128 -11.51 19.94 5.37
CA ASP A 128 -12.11 19.69 6.68
C ASP A 128 -11.46 18.50 7.41
N ALA A 129 -10.70 18.80 8.46
CA ALA A 129 -10.06 17.80 9.31
C ALA A 129 -11.07 16.93 10.09
N THR A 130 -12.34 17.33 10.13
CA THR A 130 -13.41 16.57 10.80
C THR A 130 -13.85 15.33 10.04
N ASN A 131 -13.55 15.24 8.73
CA ASN A 131 -13.95 14.13 7.87
C ASN A 131 -12.77 13.23 7.48
N LEU A 132 -11.77 13.10 8.36
CA LEU A 132 -10.61 12.24 8.16
C LEU A 132 -10.84 10.88 8.82
N VAL A 133 -10.62 9.81 8.05
CA VAL A 133 -10.58 8.45 8.57
C VAL A 133 -9.23 7.82 8.25
N THR A 134 -8.78 6.93 9.14
CA THR A 134 -7.60 6.11 8.92
C THR A 134 -8.02 4.66 8.87
N VAL A 135 -7.83 4.03 7.73
CA VAL A 135 -7.97 2.58 7.59
C VAL A 135 -6.65 1.93 7.96
N GLN A 136 -6.67 0.96 8.87
CA GLN A 136 -5.50 0.19 9.27
C GLN A 136 -5.32 -1.06 8.40
N ILE A 137 -4.15 -1.68 8.54
CA ILE A 137 -3.73 -2.89 7.82
C ILE A 137 -4.73 -4.06 7.93
N ASP A 138 -5.35 -4.19 9.10
CA ASP A 138 -6.35 -5.22 9.41
C ASP A 138 -7.78 -4.84 8.97
N GLY A 139 -7.94 -3.67 8.33
CA GLY A 139 -9.23 -3.15 7.89
C GLY A 139 -10.04 -2.45 8.98
N SER A 140 -9.52 -2.32 10.21
CA SER A 140 -10.13 -1.48 11.24
C SER A 140 -10.03 0.01 10.87
N VAL A 141 -10.91 0.83 11.45
CA VAL A 141 -11.02 2.26 11.10
C VAL A 141 -10.89 3.11 12.36
N LEU A 142 -10.07 4.15 12.27
CA LEU A 142 -10.03 5.25 13.23
C LEU A 142 -10.68 6.48 12.59
N ASP A 143 -11.73 7.00 13.21
CA ASP A 143 -12.57 8.10 12.72
C ASP A 143 -12.49 9.38 13.57
N HIS A 144 -11.73 9.35 14.67
CA HIS A 144 -11.57 10.48 15.59
C HIS A 144 -10.11 10.93 15.66
N TRP A 145 -9.72 11.82 14.75
CA TRP A 145 -8.44 12.53 14.87
C TRP A 145 -8.66 13.88 15.58
N ARG A 146 -8.17 14.02 16.82
CA ARG A 146 -7.81 15.35 17.33
C ARG A 146 -6.44 15.69 16.75
N ARG A 147 -6.37 16.60 15.77
CA ARG A 147 -5.11 17.29 15.48
C ARG A 147 -4.69 17.98 16.78
N LYS A 148 -3.50 17.64 17.31
CA LYS A 148 -2.83 18.47 18.32
C LYS A 148 -2.31 19.73 17.65
#